data_AF-A0A9D4EZF7-F1
#
_entry.id   AF-A0A9D4EZF7-F1
#
_cell.length_a   1.000
_cell.length_b   1.000
_cell.length_c   1.000
_cell.angle_alpha   90.00
_cell.angle_beta   90.00
_cell.angle_gamma   90.00
#
_symmetry.space_group_name_H-M   'P 1'
#
loop_
_entity.id
_entity.type
_entity.pdbx_description
1 polymer ?
#
loop_
_entity_poly.entity_id
_entity_poly.type
_entity_poly.pdbx_seq_one_letter_code
_entity_poly.pdbx_strand_id
1 'polypeptide(L)'
;MIRLERPRQLADGVYIKGKVKNIPVIFTTDTGATWTIVSKRVLDQLVPANRPVLRKTACLIGAGGARIKEAGQAKLELCLFPVNLIQDVIVADIKDEAL
;
A
#
# COMPACT_ATOMS: atom_id res chain seq x y z
N MET A 1 20.89 -19.88 18.04
CA MET A 1 20.03 -18.78 18.53
C MET A 1 19.02 -18.44 17.44
N ILE A 2 17.74 -18.75 17.64
CA ILE A 2 16.68 -18.32 16.73
C ILE A 2 16.26 -16.93 17.20
N ARG A 3 16.53 -15.89 16.39
CA ARG A 3 16.01 -14.55 16.63
C ARG A 3 14.52 -14.60 16.34
N LEU A 4 13.70 -14.71 17.40
CA LEU A 4 12.28 -14.45 17.29
C LEU A 4 12.13 -12.95 17.02
N GLU A 5 11.84 -12.58 15.77
CA GLU A 5 11.47 -11.21 15.45
C GLU A 5 10.23 -10.85 16.29
N ARG A 6 10.32 -9.76 17.06
CA ARG A 6 9.16 -9.27 17.80
C ARG A 6 8.12 -8.86 16.76
N PRO A 7 6.84 -9.28 16.90
CA PRO A 7 5.80 -8.83 16.00
C PRO A 7 5.80 -7.31 16.03
N ARG A 8 5.89 -6.67 14.85
CA ARG A 8 5.83 -5.23 14.72
C ARG A 8 4.51 -4.77 15.32
N GLN A 9 4.57 -3.99 16.40
CA GLN A 9 3.38 -3.48 17.05
C GLN A 9 2.70 -2.53 16.07
N LEU A 10 1.52 -2.91 15.61
CA LEU A 10 0.67 -2.07 14.77
C LEU A 10 0.07 -0.96 15.64
N ALA A 11 -0.22 0.19 15.04
CA ALA A 11 -1.02 1.21 15.69
C ALA A 11 -2.45 0.70 15.95
N ASP A 12 -3.24 1.43 16.74
CA ASP A 12 -4.66 1.12 16.87
C ASP A 12 -5.37 1.36 15.54
N GLY A 13 -6.09 0.36 15.05
CA GLY A 13 -6.76 0.44 13.75
C GLY A 13 -7.35 -0.86 13.25
N VAL A 14 -8.02 -0.79 12.10
CA VAL A 14 -8.57 -1.96 11.42
C VAL A 14 -7.59 -2.42 10.35
N TYR A 15 -7.12 -3.66 10.50
CA TYR A 15 -6.13 -4.27 9.64
C TYR A 15 -6.70 -5.48 8.91
N ILE A 16 -6.43 -5.57 7.60
CA ILE A 16 -6.87 -6.68 6.76
C ILE A 16 -5.63 -7.35 6.18
N LYS A 17 -5.46 -8.66 6.45
CA LYS A 17 -4.46 -9.45 5.75
C LYS A 17 -4.90 -9.66 4.30
N GLY A 18 -4.00 -9.39 3.36
CA GLY A 18 -4.32 -9.48 1.95
C GLY A 18 -3.09 -9.64 1.08
N LYS A 19 -3.26 -9.38 -0.22
CA LYS A 19 -2.17 -9.36 -1.18
C LYS A 19 -2.39 -8.29 -2.25
N VAL A 20 -1.30 -7.73 -2.74
CA VAL A 20 -1.25 -6.93 -3.97
C VAL A 20 -0.65 -7.83 -5.04
N LYS A 21 -1.43 -8.19 -6.06
CA LYS A 21 -1.12 -9.30 -6.96
C LYS A 21 -0.81 -10.57 -6.16
N ASN A 22 0.46 -10.99 -6.13
CA ASN A 22 0.97 -12.16 -5.41
C ASN A 22 1.81 -11.81 -4.17
N ILE A 23 1.96 -10.53 -3.82
CA ILE A 23 2.77 -10.08 -2.68
C ILE A 23 1.88 -9.97 -1.44
N PRO A 24 2.13 -10.75 -0.37
CA PRO A 24 1.39 -10.64 0.88
C PRO A 24 1.60 -9.28 1.54
N VAL A 25 0.52 -8.65 2.00
CA VAL A 25 0.57 -7.36 2.69
C VAL A 25 -0.47 -7.31 3.81
N ILE A 26 -0.33 -6.33 4.69
CA ILE A 26 -1.38 -5.92 5.63
C ILE A 26 -1.90 -4.58 5.13
N PHE A 27 -3.20 -4.51 4.88
CA PHE A 27 -3.90 -3.26 4.58
C PHE A 27 -4.39 -2.62 5.87
N THR A 28 -4.17 -1.33 6.02
CA THR A 28 -4.89 -0.48 6.98
C THR A 28 -6.17 0.03 6.33
N THR A 29 -7.26 0.04 7.10
CA THR A 29 -8.49 0.73 6.68
C THR A 29 -8.45 2.15 7.20
N ASP A 30 -8.44 3.12 6.28
CA ASP A 30 -8.47 4.54 6.60
C ASP A 30 -9.64 5.19 5.86
N THR A 31 -10.68 5.57 6.60
CA THR A 31 -11.86 6.24 6.03
C THR A 31 -11.61 7.70 5.69
N GLY A 32 -10.51 8.30 6.16
CA GLY A 32 -10.08 9.65 5.82
C GLY A 32 -9.32 9.73 4.49
N ALA A 33 -8.88 8.60 3.94
CA ALA A 33 -8.16 8.55 2.68
C ALA A 33 -9.13 8.55 1.48
N THR A 34 -8.94 9.49 0.55
CA THR A 34 -9.70 9.53 -0.72
C THR A 34 -9.29 8.40 -1.68
N TRP A 35 -8.06 7.92 -1.58
CA TRP A 35 -7.50 6.91 -2.48
C TRP A 35 -6.90 5.76 -1.70
N THR A 36 -6.96 4.55 -2.26
CA THR A 36 -6.11 3.46 -1.78
C THR A 36 -4.66 3.75 -2.18
N ILE A 37 -3.78 3.70 -1.19
CA ILE A 37 -2.34 3.93 -1.37
C ILE A 37 -1.60 2.60 -1.20
N VAL A 38 -0.76 2.25 -2.16
CA VAL A 38 0.13 1.09 -2.10
C VAL A 38 1.56 1.59 -1.99
N SER A 39 2.31 1.06 -1.02
CA SER A 39 3.73 1.40 -0.88
C SER A 39 4.51 0.98 -2.12
N LYS A 40 5.35 1.88 -2.64
CA LYS A 40 6.28 1.60 -3.75
C LYS A 40 7.10 0.33 -3.50
N ARG A 41 7.46 0.05 -2.25
CA ARG A 41 8.21 -1.15 -1.84
C ARG A 41 7.50 -2.46 -2.19
N VAL A 42 6.17 -2.46 -2.25
CA VAL A 42 5.38 -3.64 -2.67
C VAL A 42 5.56 -3.88 -4.17
N LEU A 43 5.59 -2.82 -4.97
CA LEU A 43 5.82 -2.94 -6.42
C LEU A 43 7.27 -3.32 -6.74
N ASP A 44 8.22 -2.83 -5.97
CA ASP A 44 9.64 -3.16 -6.16
C ASP A 44 9.92 -4.65 -5.94
N GLN A 45 9.09 -5.35 -5.16
CA GLN A 45 9.13 -6.81 -4.97
C GLN A 45 8.55 -7.62 -6.13
N LEU A 46 7.76 -7.00 -7.02
CA LEU A 46 7.27 -7.67 -8.21
C LEU A 46 8.42 -7.88 -9.20
N VAL A 47 8.42 -9.03 -9.86
CA VAL A 47 9.29 -9.28 -11.02
C VAL A 47 9.05 -8.19 -12.07
N PRO A 48 10.09 -7.71 -12.78
CA PRO A 48 9.96 -6.57 -13.69
C PRO A 48 8.83 -6.69 -14.72
N ALA A 49 8.63 -7.88 -15.29
CA ALA A 49 7.55 -8.16 -16.25
C ALA A 49 6.13 -7.96 -15.67
N ASN A 50 5.98 -8.06 -14.34
CA ASN A 50 4.70 -7.93 -13.66
C ASN A 50 4.51 -6.54 -13.02
N ARG A 51 5.48 -5.62 -13.16
CA ARG A 51 5.32 -4.26 -12.62
C ARG A 51 4.34 -3.47 -13.50
N PRO A 52 3.35 -2.79 -12.92
CA PRO A 52 2.44 -1.96 -13.71
C PRO A 52 3.17 -0.74 -14.27
N VAL A 53 2.69 -0.24 -15.41
CA VAL A 53 3.10 1.08 -15.90
C VAL A 53 2.44 2.15 -15.04
N LEU A 54 3.26 3.04 -14.49
CA LEU A 54 2.83 4.13 -13.63
C LEU A 54 2.40 5.35 -14.47
N ARG A 55 1.21 5.87 -14.19
CA ARG A 55 0.67 7.12 -14.78
C ARG A 55 0.89 8.30 -13.83
N LYS A 56 0.77 9.53 -14.35
CA LYS A 56 0.84 10.76 -13.55
C LYS A 56 -0.31 10.81 -12.53
N THR A 57 -0.08 11.45 -11.39
CA THR A 57 -0.93 11.32 -10.20
C THR A 57 -1.65 12.60 -9.79
N ALA A 58 -2.43 12.49 -8.69
CA ALA A 58 -3.31 13.52 -8.16
C ALA A 58 -2.64 14.51 -7.18
N CYS A 59 -1.40 14.29 -6.72
CA CYS A 59 -0.71 15.12 -5.72
C CYS A 59 -1.43 15.14 -4.35
N LEU A 60 -1.36 14.02 -3.64
CA LEU A 60 -1.93 13.79 -2.32
C LEU A 60 -1.22 14.59 -1.23
N ILE A 61 -2.02 15.05 -0.26
CA ILE A 61 -1.58 15.71 0.96
C ILE A 61 -1.82 14.75 2.13
N GLY A 62 -0.79 14.49 2.92
CA GLY A 62 -0.90 13.68 4.13
C GLY A 62 -1.55 14.46 5.28
N ALA A 63 -1.88 13.77 6.37
CA ALA A 63 -2.55 14.35 7.54
C ALA A 63 -1.83 15.59 8.12
N GLY A 64 -0.50 15.64 8.05
CA GLY A 64 0.32 16.78 8.49
C GLY A 64 0.40 17.95 7.49
N GLY A 65 -0.36 17.94 6.40
CA GLY A 65 -0.34 18.99 5.38
C GLY A 65 0.83 18.89 4.38
N ALA A 66 1.77 17.97 4.59
CA ALA A 66 2.88 17.71 3.69
C ALA A 66 2.45 16.89 2.47
N ARG A 67 3.09 17.13 1.32
CA ARG A 67 2.87 16.32 0.11
C ARG A 67 3.41 14.91 0.30
N ILE A 68 2.63 13.93 -0.13
CA ILE A 68 3.07 12.54 -0.21
C ILE A 68 3.94 12.37 -1.46
N LYS A 69 5.08 11.69 -1.32
CA LYS A 69 5.98 11.42 -2.45
C LYS A 69 5.42 10.28 -3.29
N GLU A 70 4.65 10.62 -4.30
CA GLU A 70 4.04 9.66 -5.22
C GLU A 70 5.01 9.20 -6.31
N ALA A 71 4.97 7.91 -6.61
CA ALA A 71 5.65 7.32 -7.76
C ALA A 71 4.74 7.29 -8.99
N GLY A 72 3.42 7.21 -8.80
CA GLY A 72 2.48 7.06 -9.91
C GLY A 72 1.11 6.55 -9.50
N GLN A 73 0.20 6.53 -10.45
CA GLN A 73 -1.09 5.84 -10.35
C GLN A 73 -1.02 4.57 -11.20
N ALA A 74 -1.60 3.47 -10.70
CA ALA A 74 -1.66 2.22 -11.43
C ALA A 74 -2.94 1.45 -11.12
N LYS A 75 -3.41 0.68 -12.10
CA LYS A 75 -4.46 -0.31 -11.89
C LYS A 75 -3.84 -1.60 -11.36
N LEU A 76 -4.25 -2.03 -10.16
CA LEU A 76 -3.70 -3.20 -9.48
C LEU A 76 -4.81 -4.17 -9.07
N GLU A 77 -4.49 -5.46 -9.14
CA GLU A 77 -5.26 -6.52 -8.48
C GLU A 77 -4.94 -6.52 -6.99
N LEU A 78 -5.97 -6.37 -6.17
CA LEU A 78 -5.91 -6.44 -4.72
C LEU A 78 -6.80 -7.58 -4.24
N CYS A 79 -6.33 -8.28 -3.22
CA CYS A 79 -7.12 -9.28 -2.52
C CYS A 79 -7.22 -8.88 -1.05
N LEU A 80 -8.43 -8.57 -0.63
CA LEU A 80 -8.86 -8.26 0.72
C LEU A 80 -9.81 -9.39 1.14
N PHE A 81 -9.26 -10.52 1.60
CA PHE A 81 -10.00 -11.78 1.76
C PHE A 81 -11.40 -11.57 2.40
N PRO A 82 -12.49 -12.09 1.80
CA PRO A 82 -12.55 -12.96 0.62
C PRO A 82 -12.63 -12.23 -0.73
N VAL A 83 -12.53 -10.90 -0.75
CA VAL A 83 -12.77 -10.07 -1.94
C VAL A 83 -11.52 -9.94 -2.79
N ASN A 84 -11.67 -10.15 -4.10
CA ASN A 84 -10.67 -9.78 -5.11
C ASN A 84 -11.21 -8.62 -5.94
N LEU A 85 -10.40 -7.61 -6.18
CA LEU A 85 -10.80 -6.46 -7.00
C LEU A 85 -9.61 -5.94 -7.82
N ILE A 86 -9.93 -5.30 -8.93
CA ILE A 86 -8.97 -4.53 -9.71
C ILE A 86 -9.38 -3.07 -9.58
N GLN A 87 -8.52 -2.24 -9.00
CA GLN A 87 -8.79 -0.80 -8.85
C GLN A 87 -7.58 0.06 -9.15
N ASP A 88 -7.84 1.32 -9.43
CA ASP A 88 -6.81 2.34 -9.52
C ASP A 88 -6.31 2.70 -8.12
N VAL A 89 -5.00 2.63 -7.93
CA VAL A 89 -4.32 2.97 -6.67
C VAL A 89 -3.27 4.04 -6.92
N ILE A 90 -2.94 4.77 -5.86
CA ILE A 90 -1.76 5.63 -5.84
C ILE A 90 -0.59 4.82 -5.28
N VAL A 91 0.52 4.81 -6.00
CA VAL A 91 1.79 4.23 -5.55
C VAL A 91 2.61 5.35 -4.97
N ALA A 92 3.01 5.21 -3.71
CA ALA A 92 3.77 6.25 -3.01
C ALA A 92 4.84 5.69 -2.08
N ASP A 93 5.83 6.52 -1.76
CA ASP A 93 6.80 6.24 -0.71
C ASP A 93 6.17 6.57 0.66
N ILE A 94 5.41 5.60 1.18
CA ILE A 94 4.81 5.66 2.51
C ILE A 94 5.59 4.80 3.49
N LYS A 95 5.75 5.32 4.70
CA LYS A 95 6.19 4.55 5.87
C LYS A 95 4.96 4.29 6.74
N ASP A 96 4.90 3.09 7.27
CA ASP A 96 3.87 2.56 8.19
C ASP A 96 3.72 3.34 9.51
N GLU A 97 4.37 4.51 9.65
CA GLU A 97 4.51 5.26 10.90
C GLU A 97 3.43 6.31 11.11
N ALA A 98 2.54 6.54 10.13
CA ALA A 98 1.54 7.61 10.21
C ALA A 98 0.20 7.16 9.59
N LEU A 99 -0.64 6.58 10.43
CA LEU A 99 -1.92 7.23 10.70
C LEU A 99 -1.69 8.27 11.79
#